data_AF-A0A7W8K1F0-F1
#
_entry.id   AF-A0A7W8K1F0-F1
#
_cell.length_a   1.000
_cell.length_b   1.000
_cell.length_c   1.000
_cell.angle_alpha   90.00
_cell.angle_beta   90.00
_cell.angle_gamma   90.00
#
_symmetry.space_group_name_H-M   'P 1'
#
loop_
_entity.id
_entity.type
_entity.pdbx_description
1 polymer ?
#
loop_
_entity_poly.entity_id
_entity_poly.type
_entity_poly.pdbx_seq_one_letter_code
_entity_poly.pdbx_strand_id
1 'polypeptide(L)'
;MIINTFSTLLTGTDQACFDAVTATVTAPQATIPRSEIMAALERLLGSAVFTRAHRMCRLLQFLVERRLACAAQNFKEYVIGVEVFNRNPALYDPADDPIVRVQVGRLRERLRLYYAGDGRHAGVIFSIPVGGYVPHIHRPDGCATLAGQSYMLALKSVRAIAADPASHWFSQGVSEELSDLLFRAFGSRIVPHTFSGAESADGTSRPPNNIRYWLEGSVRIEHARVRASFRLVDAWAACIAWSWQFDLQGPVTILLQEQLAADVCVQLQIYFSRASPPVCDTPSL
;
A
#
# COMPACT_ATOMS: atom_id res chain seq x y z
N MET A 1 45.94 -55.72 -22.79
CA MET A 1 44.89 -55.05 -22.01
C MET A 1 44.34 -53.93 -22.90
N ILE A 2 43.14 -54.11 -23.43
CA ILE A 2 42.63 -53.53 -24.68
C ILE A 2 41.77 -52.27 -24.43
N ILE A 3 42.11 -51.16 -25.11
CA ILE A 3 41.32 -50.18 -25.91
C ILE A 3 39.88 -49.76 -25.48
N ASN A 4 39.66 -48.43 -25.55
CA ASN A 4 38.42 -47.65 -25.75
C ASN A 4 37.20 -48.35 -26.40
N THR A 5 35.97 -47.94 -25.99
CA THR A 5 34.75 -47.92 -26.84
C THR A 5 33.67 -47.02 -26.20
N PHE A 6 33.29 -45.88 -26.82
CA PHE A 6 32.06 -45.66 -27.63
C PHE A 6 30.74 -45.89 -26.85
N SER A 7 29.94 -44.86 -26.58
CA SER A 7 28.94 -44.24 -27.48
C SER A 7 27.72 -45.12 -27.77
N THR A 8 26.53 -44.50 -27.69
CA THR A 8 25.25 -44.82 -28.39
C THR A 8 24.52 -46.10 -27.92
N LEU A 9 23.22 -46.19 -27.61
CA LEU A 9 22.00 -45.41 -27.89
C LEU A 9 20.94 -45.75 -26.81
N LEU A 10 20.16 -44.77 -26.36
CA LEU A 10 18.70 -44.93 -26.25
C LEU A 10 18.07 -43.60 -26.68
N THR A 11 17.67 -43.58 -27.94
CA THR A 11 16.70 -42.66 -28.53
C THR A 11 15.34 -42.83 -27.85
N GLY A 12 14.66 -41.73 -27.55
CA GLY A 12 13.22 -41.77 -27.27
C GLY A 12 12.75 -40.71 -26.30
N THR A 13 12.46 -39.51 -26.83
CA THR A 13 11.32 -38.65 -26.44
C THR A 13 11.08 -38.44 -24.94
N ASP A 14 11.56 -37.33 -24.38
CA ASP A 14 10.72 -36.49 -23.50
C ASP A 14 11.26 -35.06 -23.36
N GLN A 15 11.58 -34.45 -24.51
CA GLN A 15 11.71 -33.01 -24.72
C GLN A 15 10.32 -32.32 -24.69
N ALA A 16 9.34 -32.88 -23.97
CA ALA A 16 7.95 -32.43 -23.95
C ALA A 16 7.44 -32.03 -22.55
N CYS A 17 8.29 -32.06 -21.52
CA CYS A 17 7.92 -31.66 -20.16
C CYS A 17 8.63 -30.40 -19.63
N PHE A 18 9.53 -29.77 -20.41
CA PHE A 18 10.23 -28.55 -20.00
C PHE A 18 9.80 -27.27 -20.73
N ASP A 19 8.88 -27.35 -21.71
CA ASP A 19 8.42 -26.22 -22.53
C ASP A 19 6.95 -25.82 -22.30
N ALA A 20 6.40 -26.05 -21.11
CA ALA A 20 4.99 -25.72 -20.81
C ALA A 20 4.78 -24.89 -19.54
N VAL A 21 5.59 -23.85 -19.29
CA VAL A 21 5.20 -22.73 -18.41
C VAL A 21 5.74 -21.39 -18.94
N THR A 22 5.52 -21.13 -20.23
CA THR A 22 5.62 -19.79 -20.82
C THR A 22 4.46 -19.57 -21.77
N ALA A 23 3.25 -19.40 -21.22
CA ALA A 23 2.20 -18.63 -21.86
C ALA A 23 1.05 -18.32 -20.90
N THR A 24 0.71 -17.04 -20.83
CA THR A 24 -0.62 -16.48 -20.55
C THR A 24 -1.20 -16.62 -19.14
N VAL A 25 -0.89 -15.63 -18.28
CA VAL A 25 -1.92 -14.73 -17.72
C VAL A 25 -1.34 -13.31 -17.67
N THR A 26 -1.29 -12.64 -18.82
CA THR A 26 -1.28 -11.17 -18.85
C THR A 26 -2.73 -10.75 -18.95
N ALA A 27 -3.41 -10.68 -17.80
CA ALA A 27 -4.66 -9.94 -17.72
C ALA A 27 -4.32 -8.46 -17.99
N PRO A 28 -5.02 -7.76 -18.89
CA PRO A 28 -4.74 -6.36 -19.16
C PRO A 28 -5.05 -5.57 -17.90
N GLN A 29 -4.02 -5.10 -17.18
CA GLN A 29 -4.20 -4.01 -16.24
C GLN A 29 -4.84 -2.88 -17.04
N ALA A 30 -6.03 -2.43 -16.65
CA ALA A 30 -6.76 -1.38 -17.33
C ALA A 30 -5.97 -0.07 -17.24
N THR A 31 -4.99 0.09 -18.12
CA THR A 31 -4.12 1.25 -18.22
C THR A 31 -5.01 2.45 -18.49
N ILE A 32 -5.09 3.40 -17.55
CA ILE A 32 -5.89 4.60 -17.71
C ILE A 32 -5.29 5.36 -18.91
N PRO A 33 -6.07 5.65 -19.97
CA PRO A 33 -5.52 6.30 -21.14
C PRO A 33 -5.05 7.69 -20.77
N ARG A 34 -3.95 8.12 -21.39
CA ARG A 34 -3.32 9.43 -21.12
C ARG A 34 -4.32 10.59 -21.23
N SER A 35 -5.27 10.52 -22.15
CA SER A 35 -6.33 11.52 -22.32
C SER A 35 -7.22 11.64 -21.08
N GLU A 36 -7.65 10.53 -20.48
CA GLU A 36 -8.45 10.53 -19.23
C GLU A 36 -7.66 11.14 -18.07
N ILE A 37 -6.37 10.82 -17.96
CA ILE A 37 -5.49 11.36 -16.92
C ILE A 37 -5.36 12.88 -17.07
N MET A 38 -5.08 13.36 -18.28
CA MET A 38 -4.94 14.80 -18.53
C MET A 38 -6.27 15.55 -18.30
N ALA A 39 -7.40 14.99 -18.74
CA ALA A 39 -8.71 15.59 -18.50
C ALA A 39 -9.09 15.63 -17.00
N ALA A 40 -8.68 14.62 -16.23
CA ALA A 40 -8.87 14.63 -14.78
C ALA A 40 -7.97 15.65 -14.08
N LEU A 41 -6.72 15.76 -14.52
CA LEU A 41 -5.79 16.77 -14.01
C LEU A 41 -6.32 18.18 -14.26
N GLU A 42 -6.80 18.46 -15.47
CA GLU A 42 -7.38 19.77 -15.82
C GLU A 42 -8.58 20.13 -14.93
N ARG A 43 -9.52 19.19 -14.75
CA ARG A 43 -10.67 19.39 -13.84
C ARG A 43 -10.24 19.66 -12.40
N LEU A 44 -9.26 18.91 -11.91
CA LEU A 44 -8.72 19.08 -10.55
C LEU A 44 -8.07 20.45 -10.38
N LEU A 45 -7.21 20.85 -11.32
CA LEU A 45 -6.51 22.15 -11.27
C LEU A 45 -7.46 23.34 -11.42
N GLY A 46 -8.59 23.16 -12.13
CA GLY A 46 -9.66 24.16 -12.24
C GLY A 46 -10.57 24.28 -11.02
N SER A 47 -10.55 23.32 -10.09
CA SER A 47 -11.43 23.30 -8.91
C SER A 47 -11.16 24.46 -7.94
N ALA A 48 -12.15 24.84 -7.13
CA ALA A 48 -12.04 25.93 -6.16
C ALA A 48 -10.90 25.75 -5.15
N VAL A 49 -10.53 24.49 -4.86
CA VAL A 49 -9.43 24.13 -3.95
C VAL A 49 -8.05 24.46 -4.54
N PHE A 50 -7.93 24.42 -5.87
CA PHE A 50 -6.67 24.53 -6.61
C PHE A 50 -6.50 25.84 -7.41
N THR A 51 -7.57 26.51 -7.84
CA THR A 51 -7.47 27.69 -8.75
C THR A 51 -6.57 28.80 -8.21
N ARG A 52 -6.56 29.02 -6.88
CA ARG A 52 -5.74 30.04 -6.21
C ARG A 52 -4.35 29.54 -5.77
N ALA A 53 -4.05 28.26 -5.95
CA ALA A 53 -2.86 27.59 -5.46
C ALA A 53 -1.85 27.32 -6.60
N HIS A 54 -1.40 28.38 -7.28
CA HIS A 54 -0.58 28.26 -8.51
C HIS A 54 0.68 27.40 -8.35
N ARG A 55 1.40 27.49 -7.22
CA ARG A 55 2.58 26.66 -6.95
C ARG A 55 2.25 25.17 -6.82
N MET A 56 1.10 24.84 -6.20
CA MET A 56 0.62 23.46 -6.07
C MET A 56 0.18 22.91 -7.42
N CYS A 57 -0.44 23.75 -8.25
CA CYS A 57 -0.84 23.37 -9.60
C CYS A 57 0.38 23.01 -10.45
N ARG A 58 1.40 23.87 -10.47
CA ARG A 58 2.67 23.60 -11.15
C ARG A 58 3.33 22.32 -10.65
N LEU A 59 3.38 22.12 -9.33
CA LEU A 59 3.96 20.91 -8.75
C LEU A 59 3.21 19.64 -9.19
N LEU A 60 1.88 19.61 -9.06
CA LEU A 60 1.09 18.44 -9.44
C LEU A 60 1.20 18.14 -10.93
N GLN A 61 1.10 19.17 -11.76
CA GLN A 61 1.23 19.05 -13.22
C GLN A 61 2.59 18.46 -13.59
N PHE A 62 3.67 19.02 -13.04
CA PHE A 62 5.03 18.52 -13.26
C PHE A 62 5.19 17.04 -12.90
N LEU A 63 4.69 16.65 -11.72
CA LEU A 63 4.78 15.28 -11.24
C LEU A 63 4.02 14.30 -12.15
N VAL A 64 2.80 14.67 -12.59
CA VAL A 64 1.95 13.83 -13.45
C VAL A 64 2.55 13.71 -14.85
N GLU A 65 2.99 14.82 -15.46
CA GLU A 65 3.60 14.82 -16.79
C GLU A 65 4.87 13.96 -16.83
N ARG A 66 5.74 14.07 -15.82
CA ARG A 66 6.94 13.20 -15.73
C ARG A 66 6.57 11.74 -15.54
N ARG A 67 5.56 11.44 -14.74
CA ARG A 67 5.07 10.07 -14.54
C ARG A 67 4.59 9.43 -15.85
N LEU A 68 4.00 10.24 -16.74
CA LEU A 68 3.52 9.82 -18.06
C LEU A 68 4.63 9.73 -19.12
N ALA A 69 5.72 10.48 -18.96
CA ALA A 69 6.81 10.54 -19.94
C ALA A 69 7.74 9.31 -19.92
N CYS A 70 8.02 8.68 -18.77
CA CYS A 70 8.52 7.30 -18.61
C CYS A 70 8.82 6.99 -17.12
N ALA A 71 8.71 5.73 -16.69
CA ALA A 71 8.84 5.33 -15.27
C ALA A 71 10.26 5.45 -14.64
N ALA A 72 11.29 5.71 -15.45
CA ALA A 72 12.70 5.78 -15.02
C ALA A 72 13.22 7.19 -14.69
N GLN A 73 12.36 8.21 -14.70
CA GLN A 73 12.80 9.58 -14.42
C GLN A 73 13.01 9.83 -12.93
N ASN A 74 14.07 10.56 -12.60
CA ASN A 74 14.45 10.90 -11.22
C ASN A 74 13.44 11.88 -10.61
N PHE A 75 12.56 11.39 -9.75
CA PHE A 75 11.73 12.20 -8.84
C PHE A 75 12.53 12.76 -7.66
N LYS A 76 13.84 12.98 -7.82
CA LYS A 76 14.72 13.47 -6.75
C LYS A 76 14.27 14.87 -6.33
N GLU A 77 14.31 15.12 -5.03
CA GLU A 77 13.93 16.40 -4.43
C GLU A 77 14.63 17.59 -5.10
N TYR A 78 15.93 17.44 -5.35
CA TYR A 78 16.75 18.43 -6.07
C TYR A 78 16.11 18.91 -7.37
N VAL A 79 15.68 17.96 -8.21
CA VAL A 79 15.13 18.26 -9.54
C VAL A 79 13.81 19.00 -9.44
N ILE A 80 12.96 18.63 -8.47
CA ILE A 80 11.69 19.30 -8.22
C ILE A 80 11.95 20.74 -7.73
N GLY A 81 12.92 20.94 -6.85
CA GLY A 81 13.30 22.27 -6.35
C GLY A 81 13.76 23.21 -7.47
N VAL A 82 14.60 22.71 -8.38
CA VAL A 82 15.07 23.50 -9.52
C VAL A 82 13.95 23.75 -10.54
N GLU A 83 13.31 22.69 -11.04
CA GLU A 83 12.39 22.79 -12.19
C GLU A 83 11.02 23.38 -11.82
N VAL A 84 10.52 23.15 -10.60
CA VAL A 84 9.18 23.64 -10.17
C VAL A 84 9.28 24.90 -9.33
N PHE A 85 10.26 24.95 -8.41
CA PHE A 85 10.40 26.05 -7.46
C PHE A 85 11.45 27.09 -7.86
N ASN A 86 12.05 26.95 -9.05
CA ASN A 86 13.07 27.87 -9.59
C ASN A 86 14.22 28.12 -8.60
N ARG A 87 14.60 27.08 -7.84
CA ARG A 87 15.76 27.17 -6.96
C ARG A 87 17.04 27.20 -7.79
N ASN A 88 18.00 28.01 -7.36
CA ASN A 88 19.27 28.14 -8.05
C ASN A 88 20.04 26.80 -7.95
N PRO A 89 20.34 26.12 -9.07
CA PRO A 89 21.04 24.85 -9.07
C PRO A 89 22.39 24.86 -8.35
N ALA A 90 23.06 26.02 -8.31
CA ALA A 90 24.36 26.19 -7.68
C ALA A 90 24.31 26.35 -6.15
N LEU A 91 23.14 26.70 -5.60
CA LEU A 91 22.98 27.02 -4.17
C LEU A 91 21.90 26.16 -3.47
N TYR A 92 21.18 25.33 -4.22
CA TYR A 92 20.07 24.58 -3.69
C TYR A 92 20.50 23.22 -3.13
N ASP A 93 20.42 23.08 -1.82
CA ASP A 93 20.53 21.81 -1.13
C ASP A 93 19.16 21.41 -0.52
N PRO A 94 18.58 20.27 -0.93
CA PRO A 94 17.40 19.70 -0.29
C PRO A 94 17.54 19.44 1.22
N ALA A 95 18.75 19.25 1.75
CA ALA A 95 18.96 19.09 3.19
C ALA A 95 18.59 20.38 3.96
N ASP A 96 19.03 21.53 3.44
CA ASP A 96 18.89 22.83 4.10
C ASP A 96 17.57 23.56 3.74
N ASP A 97 17.03 23.35 2.54
CA ASP A 97 15.81 24.01 2.07
C ASP A 97 14.65 23.01 1.88
N PRO A 98 13.72 22.91 2.85
CA PRO A 98 12.64 21.93 2.85
C PRO A 98 11.47 22.32 1.95
N ILE A 99 11.63 23.29 1.04
CA ILE A 99 10.54 23.80 0.20
C ILE A 99 9.77 22.67 -0.49
N VAL A 100 10.45 21.68 -1.08
CA VAL A 100 9.78 20.58 -1.78
C VAL A 100 8.98 19.72 -0.80
N ARG A 101 9.59 19.30 0.32
CA ARG A 101 8.90 18.53 1.37
C ARG A 101 7.65 19.23 1.89
N VAL A 102 7.76 20.52 2.21
CA VAL A 102 6.65 21.33 2.74
C VAL A 102 5.54 21.48 1.70
N GLN A 103 5.90 21.75 0.44
CA GLN A 103 4.89 21.96 -0.61
C GLN A 103 4.20 20.65 -0.99
N VAL A 104 4.92 19.53 -1.02
CA VAL A 104 4.34 18.18 -1.23
C VAL A 104 3.40 17.81 -0.09
N GLY A 105 3.75 18.14 1.16
CA GLY A 105 2.86 17.98 2.32
C GLY A 105 1.53 18.74 2.13
N ARG A 106 1.61 20.01 1.74
CA ARG A 106 0.42 20.85 1.45
C ARG A 106 -0.38 20.35 0.25
N LEU A 107 0.29 19.81 -0.77
CA LEU A 107 -0.36 19.24 -1.95
C LEU A 107 -1.23 18.04 -1.56
N ARG A 108 -0.74 17.14 -0.70
CA ARG A 108 -1.54 16.01 -0.20
C ARG A 108 -2.80 16.45 0.50
N GLU A 109 -2.70 17.44 1.39
CA GLU A 109 -3.86 17.95 2.12
C GLU A 109 -4.89 18.57 1.17
N ARG A 110 -4.44 19.30 0.15
CA ARG A 110 -5.34 19.85 -0.88
C ARG A 110 -6.00 18.77 -1.73
N LEU A 111 -5.27 17.73 -2.10
CA LEU A 111 -5.85 16.58 -2.80
C LEU A 111 -6.95 15.94 -1.94
N ARG A 112 -6.69 15.74 -0.63
CA ARG A 112 -7.67 15.22 0.33
C ARG A 112 -8.93 16.10 0.38
N LEU A 113 -8.77 17.42 0.48
CA LEU A 113 -9.89 18.37 0.48
C LEU A 113 -10.69 18.33 -0.83
N TYR A 114 -10.01 18.27 -1.98
CA TYR A 114 -10.67 18.18 -3.28
C TYR A 114 -11.50 16.90 -3.41
N TYR A 115 -10.93 15.73 -3.10
CA TYR A 115 -11.65 14.46 -3.23
C TYR A 115 -12.74 14.26 -2.17
N ALA A 116 -12.69 14.97 -1.05
CA ALA A 116 -13.80 15.02 -0.10
C ALA A 116 -14.99 15.88 -0.59
N GLY A 117 -14.77 16.78 -1.55
CA GLY A 117 -15.77 17.69 -2.10
C GLY A 117 -16.02 17.47 -3.59
N ASP A 118 -15.60 18.44 -4.42
CA ASP A 118 -15.83 18.49 -5.87
C ASP A 118 -15.34 17.23 -6.61
N GLY A 119 -14.27 16.61 -6.10
CA GLY A 119 -13.64 15.41 -6.67
C GLY A 119 -14.27 14.08 -6.26
N ARG A 120 -15.32 14.05 -5.43
CA ARG A 120 -15.87 12.82 -4.82
C ARG A 120 -16.28 11.72 -5.81
N HIS A 121 -16.60 12.09 -7.05
CA HIS A 121 -17.00 11.17 -8.13
C HIS A 121 -16.04 11.22 -9.32
N ALA A 122 -14.82 11.73 -9.14
CA ALA A 122 -13.87 11.88 -10.24
C ALA A 122 -13.35 10.52 -10.70
N GLY A 123 -13.59 10.11 -11.96
CA GLY A 123 -13.15 8.80 -12.50
C GLY A 123 -11.64 8.52 -12.53
N VAL A 124 -10.80 9.47 -12.12
CA VAL A 124 -9.35 9.29 -11.91
C VAL A 124 -8.96 10.06 -10.64
N ILE A 125 -8.17 9.41 -9.79
CA ILE A 125 -7.65 9.93 -8.52
C ILE A 125 -6.12 10.01 -8.60
N PHE A 126 -5.62 11.15 -8.12
CA PHE A 126 -4.20 11.45 -7.92
C PHE A 126 -3.87 11.40 -6.43
N SER A 127 -2.93 10.55 -6.03
CA SER A 127 -2.38 10.53 -4.67
C SER A 127 -0.85 10.58 -4.70
N ILE A 128 -0.24 11.06 -3.62
CA ILE A 128 1.22 11.11 -3.46
C ILE A 128 1.51 10.36 -2.15
N PRO A 129 2.45 9.40 -2.09
CA PRO A 129 2.68 8.53 -0.93
C PRO A 129 3.70 9.12 0.04
N VAL A 130 3.51 9.01 1.36
CA VAL A 130 4.34 9.72 2.36
C VAL A 130 5.81 9.31 2.20
N GLY A 131 6.73 10.28 2.29
CA GLY A 131 8.16 10.03 2.03
C GLY A 131 8.54 9.92 0.54
N GLY A 132 7.56 9.95 -0.36
CA GLY A 132 7.78 9.90 -1.81
C GLY A 132 7.25 11.12 -2.56
N TYR A 133 7.74 11.26 -3.80
CA TYR A 133 7.35 12.33 -4.73
C TYR A 133 6.64 11.82 -5.99
N VAL A 134 6.57 10.49 -6.17
CA VAL A 134 5.94 9.88 -7.34
C VAL A 134 4.41 9.93 -7.17
N PRO A 135 3.65 10.53 -8.10
CA PRO A 135 2.20 10.51 -8.03
C PRO A 135 1.68 9.12 -8.46
N HIS A 136 0.75 8.59 -7.69
CA HIS A 136 -0.08 7.45 -8.07
C HIS A 136 -1.34 7.93 -8.78
N ILE A 137 -1.65 7.27 -9.89
CA ILE A 137 -2.80 7.56 -10.73
C ILE A 137 -3.60 6.29 -10.80
N HIS A 138 -4.84 6.34 -10.33
CA HIS A 138 -5.75 5.20 -10.30
C HIS A 138 -7.16 5.67 -10.62
N ARG A 139 -8.04 4.77 -11.03
CA ARG A 139 -9.47 5.08 -11.00
C ARG A 139 -9.91 5.01 -9.54
N PRO A 140 -10.91 5.81 -9.10
CA PRO A 140 -11.64 5.43 -7.92
C PRO A 140 -12.03 3.98 -8.15
N ASP A 141 -11.72 3.15 -7.18
CA ASP A 141 -12.67 2.10 -6.92
C ASP A 141 -14.01 2.84 -6.83
N GLY A 142 -14.97 2.47 -7.67
CA GLY A 142 -16.32 2.97 -7.43
C GLY A 142 -16.70 2.62 -5.99
N CYS A 143 -17.98 2.71 -5.68
CA CYS A 143 -18.49 1.64 -4.83
C CYS A 143 -18.34 0.32 -5.61
N ALA A 144 -17.11 -0.16 -5.83
CA ALA A 144 -16.78 -1.46 -6.33
C ALA A 144 -17.05 -2.35 -5.14
N THR A 145 -18.31 -2.76 -5.03
CA THR A 145 -18.69 -4.11 -4.66
C THR A 145 -17.44 -4.99 -4.57
N LEU A 146 -17.04 -5.36 -3.35
CA LEU A 146 -15.90 -6.24 -3.08
C LEU A 146 -16.13 -7.68 -3.60
N ALA A 147 -16.93 -7.85 -4.64
CA ALA A 147 -17.07 -9.06 -5.41
C ALA A 147 -16.05 -9.02 -6.56
N GLY A 148 -14.84 -9.52 -6.29
CA GLY A 148 -13.96 -10.00 -7.35
C GLY A 148 -12.67 -9.23 -7.64
N GLN A 149 -12.35 -8.14 -6.93
CA GLN A 149 -10.99 -7.58 -6.99
C GLN A 149 -10.14 -8.10 -5.82
N SER A 150 -9.07 -8.81 -6.14
CA SER A 150 -8.07 -9.33 -5.21
C SER A 150 -7.32 -8.17 -4.55
N TYR A 151 -7.90 -7.55 -3.51
CA TYR A 151 -7.12 -6.66 -2.64
C TYR A 151 -6.12 -7.50 -1.86
N MET A 152 -4.87 -7.01 -1.80
CA MET A 152 -3.88 -7.54 -0.86
C MET A 152 -3.84 -6.66 0.38
N LEU A 153 -3.95 -7.31 1.54
CA LEU A 153 -3.82 -6.74 2.86
C LEU A 153 -2.44 -7.10 3.40
N ALA A 154 -1.60 -6.10 3.61
CA ALA A 154 -0.30 -6.31 4.24
C ALA A 154 -0.39 -6.02 5.73
N LEU A 155 0.10 -6.95 6.54
CA LEU A 155 0.34 -6.73 7.95
C LEU A 155 1.72 -6.11 8.13
N LYS A 156 1.83 -5.01 8.87
CA LYS A 156 3.12 -4.55 9.39
C LYS A 156 3.36 -5.16 10.77
N SER A 157 4.63 -5.25 11.17
CA SER A 157 4.99 -5.67 12.53
C SER A 157 4.27 -4.79 13.56
N VAL A 158 3.67 -5.43 14.56
CA VAL A 158 3.00 -4.74 15.66
C VAL A 158 4.09 -4.13 16.54
N ARG A 159 4.02 -2.81 16.75
CA ARG A 159 5.06 -2.08 17.48
C ARG A 159 4.77 -1.97 18.98
N ALA A 160 5.75 -2.26 19.82
CA ALA A 160 5.72 -1.84 21.21
C ALA A 160 6.01 -0.33 21.33
N ILE A 161 5.20 0.40 22.10
CA ILE A 161 5.43 1.83 22.43
C ILE A 161 6.10 1.95 23.82
N ALA A 162 6.85 0.94 24.22
CA ALA A 162 7.68 0.90 25.40
C ALA A 162 9.00 0.21 25.05
N ALA A 163 10.09 0.63 25.70
CA ALA A 163 11.44 0.13 25.40
C ALA A 163 11.79 -1.16 26.19
N ASP A 164 10.86 -1.70 26.97
CA ASP A 164 11.12 -2.89 27.78
C ASP A 164 11.05 -4.18 26.94
N PRO A 165 11.85 -5.21 27.29
CA PRO A 165 11.88 -6.46 26.54
C PRO A 165 10.54 -7.20 26.52
N ALA A 166 9.76 -7.16 27.61
CA ALA A 166 8.49 -7.88 27.70
C ALA A 166 7.46 -7.35 26.70
N SER A 167 7.39 -6.03 26.54
CA SER A 167 6.55 -5.39 25.53
C SER A 167 6.93 -5.77 24.10
N HIS A 168 8.24 -5.86 23.82
CA HIS A 168 8.74 -6.29 22.51
C HIS A 168 8.37 -7.75 22.20
N TRP A 169 8.61 -8.66 23.14
CA TRP A 169 8.25 -10.08 22.97
C TRP A 169 6.74 -10.26 22.82
N PHE A 170 5.95 -9.50 23.57
CA PHE A 170 4.51 -9.52 23.45
C PHE A 170 4.05 -9.05 22.07
N SER A 171 4.55 -7.91 21.58
CA SER A 171 4.15 -7.38 20.26
C SER A 171 4.61 -8.27 19.11
N GLN A 172 5.76 -8.91 19.23
CA GLN A 172 6.23 -9.91 18.27
C GLN A 172 5.31 -11.13 18.24
N GLY A 173 4.95 -11.68 19.41
CA GLY A 173 3.99 -12.79 19.50
C GLY A 173 2.64 -12.45 18.86
N VAL A 174 2.10 -11.26 19.14
CA VAL A 174 0.87 -10.77 18.50
C VAL A 174 1.02 -10.67 16.97
N SER A 175 2.20 -10.35 16.44
CA SER A 175 2.44 -10.27 15.00
C SER A 175 2.40 -11.64 14.32
N GLU A 176 2.94 -12.66 14.98
CA GLU A 176 2.88 -14.06 14.50
C GLU A 176 1.43 -14.58 14.53
N GLU A 177 0.73 -14.40 15.66
CA GLU A 177 -0.67 -14.82 15.81
C GLU A 177 -1.58 -14.14 14.79
N LEU A 178 -1.40 -12.82 14.58
CA LEU A 178 -2.14 -12.10 13.55
C LEU A 178 -1.81 -12.59 12.15
N SER A 179 -0.56 -12.96 11.87
CA SER A 179 -0.18 -13.47 10.55
C SER A 179 -0.89 -14.78 10.24
N ASP A 180 -0.91 -15.73 11.19
CA ASP A 180 -1.60 -17.01 11.03
C ASP A 180 -3.13 -16.80 10.91
N LEU A 181 -3.73 -16.07 11.84
CA LEU A 181 -5.19 -15.89 11.87
C LEU A 181 -5.70 -15.11 10.66
N LEU A 182 -4.99 -14.07 10.22
CA LEU A 182 -5.38 -13.33 9.02
C LEU A 182 -5.19 -14.18 7.77
N PHE A 183 -4.12 -14.98 7.67
CA PHE A 183 -3.95 -15.90 6.54
C PHE A 183 -5.07 -16.92 6.47
N ARG A 184 -5.51 -17.49 7.60
CA ARG A 184 -6.66 -18.39 7.65
C ARG A 184 -7.97 -17.70 7.24
N ALA A 185 -8.16 -16.45 7.66
CA ALA A 185 -9.38 -15.69 7.39
C ALA A 185 -9.49 -15.17 5.95
N PHE A 186 -8.39 -14.74 5.35
CA PHE A 186 -8.38 -14.03 4.06
C PHE A 186 -7.60 -14.75 2.96
N GLY A 187 -6.94 -15.88 3.27
CA GLY A 187 -6.19 -16.72 2.33
C GLY A 187 -4.99 -16.00 1.71
N SER A 188 -4.80 -16.21 0.41
CA SER A 188 -3.71 -15.62 -0.39
C SER A 188 -3.79 -14.10 -0.58
N ARG A 189 -4.74 -13.44 0.08
CA ARG A 189 -4.91 -11.99 0.06
C ARG A 189 -4.09 -11.30 1.14
N ILE A 190 -3.46 -12.05 2.05
CA ILE A 190 -2.61 -11.50 3.10
C ILE A 190 -1.15 -11.54 2.67
N VAL A 191 -0.46 -10.41 2.85
CA VAL A 191 1.00 -10.35 2.89
C VAL A 191 1.41 -10.32 4.36
N PRO A 192 2.11 -11.35 4.86
CA PRO A 192 2.52 -11.40 6.26
C PRO A 192 3.59 -10.34 6.55
N HIS A 193 3.75 -10.02 7.84
CA HIS A 193 4.67 -9.00 8.32
C HIS A 193 6.14 -9.29 7.97
N THR A 194 6.52 -10.56 7.83
CA THR A 194 7.86 -11.01 7.41
C THR A 194 8.20 -10.66 5.96
N PHE A 195 7.19 -10.59 5.08
CA PHE A 195 7.33 -10.24 3.66
C PHE A 195 6.97 -8.78 3.35
N SER A 196 6.41 -8.05 4.32
CA SER A 196 6.01 -6.65 4.21
C SER A 196 7.17 -5.66 4.02
N GLY A 197 8.37 -6.15 3.70
CA GLY A 197 9.61 -5.40 3.79
C GLY A 197 10.03 -5.33 5.24
N ALA A 198 11.14 -5.99 5.55
CA ALA A 198 11.94 -5.68 6.72
C ALA A 198 12.01 -4.16 6.87
N GLU A 199 11.87 -3.68 8.11
CA GLU A 199 12.23 -2.33 8.49
C GLU A 199 13.69 -2.06 8.07
N SER A 200 13.92 -1.69 6.82
CA SER A 200 15.13 -0.96 6.49
C SER A 200 14.96 0.40 7.13
N ALA A 201 15.89 0.75 8.00
CA ALA A 201 16.05 2.09 8.57
C ALA A 201 16.10 3.22 7.50
N ASP A 202 16.09 2.86 6.21
CA ASP A 202 16.21 3.73 5.04
C ASP A 202 15.01 3.67 4.05
N GLY A 203 13.87 3.08 4.42
CA GLY A 203 12.56 3.30 3.75
C GLY A 203 12.44 2.96 2.25
N THR A 204 13.39 2.22 1.66
CA THR A 204 13.50 2.04 0.20
C THR A 204 13.12 0.65 -0.33
N SER A 205 12.66 -0.27 0.51
CA SER A 205 12.07 -1.53 0.03
C SER A 205 10.64 -1.27 -0.47
N ARG A 206 10.49 -1.23 -1.79
CA ARG A 206 9.20 -1.07 -2.45
C ARG A 206 8.32 -2.29 -2.14
N PRO A 207 7.18 -2.13 -1.46
CA PRO A 207 6.28 -3.25 -1.24
C PRO A 207 5.65 -3.70 -2.56
N PRO A 208 5.17 -4.96 -2.67
CA PRO A 208 4.53 -5.44 -3.87
C PRO A 208 3.38 -4.50 -4.27
N ASN A 209 3.37 -4.09 -5.55
CA ASN A 209 2.52 -3.03 -6.11
C ASN A 209 0.99 -3.25 -5.99
N ASN A 210 0.52 -4.37 -5.41
CA ASN A 210 -0.89 -4.74 -5.31
C ASN A 210 -1.49 -4.66 -3.89
N ILE A 211 -0.73 -4.15 -2.91
CA ILE A 211 -1.25 -3.92 -1.56
C ILE A 211 -2.20 -2.72 -1.57
N ARG A 212 -3.46 -2.97 -1.22
CA ARG A 212 -4.49 -1.93 -1.04
C ARG A 212 -4.53 -1.44 0.39
N TYR A 213 -4.40 -2.35 1.34
CA TYR A 213 -4.56 -2.05 2.76
C TYR A 213 -3.31 -2.41 3.56
N TRP A 214 -2.92 -1.52 4.45
CA TRP A 214 -1.90 -1.75 5.46
C TRP A 214 -2.55 -1.88 6.83
N LEU A 215 -2.33 -2.99 7.51
CA LEU A 215 -2.67 -3.12 8.91
C LEU A 215 -1.48 -2.71 9.76
N GLU A 216 -1.64 -1.63 10.51
CA GLU A 216 -0.66 -1.11 11.45
C GLU A 216 -1.17 -1.34 12.87
N GLY A 217 -0.36 -2.03 13.68
CA GLY A 217 -0.63 -2.29 15.09
C GLY A 217 0.37 -1.61 16.01
N SER A 218 -0.09 -1.21 17.18
CA SER A 218 0.80 -0.81 18.27
C SER A 218 0.25 -1.23 19.63
N VAL A 219 1.13 -1.55 20.56
CA VAL A 219 0.78 -2.00 21.91
C VAL A 219 1.50 -1.14 22.95
N ARG A 220 0.77 -0.77 23.99
CA ARG A 220 1.27 -0.11 25.21
C ARG A 220 0.96 -1.03 26.39
N ILE A 221 1.97 -1.37 27.16
CA ILE A 221 1.81 -2.17 28.37
C ILE A 221 2.19 -1.29 29.56
N GLU A 222 1.31 -1.27 30.55
CA GLU A 222 1.54 -0.60 31.82
C GLU A 222 1.07 -1.53 32.94
N HIS A 223 2.03 -2.11 33.68
CA HIS A 223 1.77 -3.13 34.70
C HIS A 223 0.97 -4.32 34.14
N ALA A 224 -0.29 -4.49 34.56
CA ALA A 224 -1.20 -5.54 34.08
C ALA A 224 -2.25 -5.02 33.07
N ARG A 225 -2.03 -3.82 32.51
CA ARG A 225 -2.91 -3.22 31.50
C ARG A 225 -2.24 -3.23 30.15
N VAL A 226 -2.95 -3.73 29.15
CA VAL A 226 -2.49 -3.74 27.76
C VAL A 226 -3.47 -2.92 26.95
N ARG A 227 -2.97 -1.88 26.28
CA ARG A 227 -3.72 -1.09 25.31
C ARG A 227 -3.13 -1.30 23.94
N ALA A 228 -3.89 -1.94 23.07
CA ALA A 228 -3.53 -2.13 21.68
C ALA A 228 -4.36 -1.22 20.77
N SER A 229 -3.73 -0.66 19.75
CA SER A 229 -4.38 0.15 18.73
C SER A 229 -4.01 -0.37 17.36
N PHE A 230 -5.04 -0.69 16.57
CA PHE A 230 -4.88 -1.17 15.20
C PHE A 230 -5.58 -0.22 14.24
N ARG A 231 -4.96 0.01 13.09
CA ARG A 231 -5.52 0.82 12.01
C ARG A 231 -5.28 0.16 10.65
N LEU A 232 -6.29 0.22 9.82
CA LEU A 232 -6.24 -0.11 8.41
C LEU A 232 -6.03 1.17 7.62
N VAL A 233 -4.91 1.28 6.93
CA VAL A 233 -4.60 2.41 6.05
C VAL A 233 -4.85 1.98 4.62
N ASP A 234 -5.74 2.69 3.93
CA ASP A 234 -5.91 2.54 2.49
C ASP A 234 -4.74 3.23 1.80
N ALA A 235 -3.90 2.45 1.14
CA ALA A 235 -2.67 2.91 0.49
C ALA A 235 -2.97 3.84 -0.70
N TRP A 236 -4.16 3.73 -1.28
CA TRP A 236 -4.55 4.43 -2.51
C TRP A 236 -5.25 5.74 -2.16
N ALA A 237 -6.18 5.69 -1.21
CA ALA A 237 -6.88 6.86 -0.68
C ALA A 237 -6.05 7.68 0.33
N ALA A 238 -4.92 7.13 0.79
CA ALA A 238 -4.04 7.73 1.79
C ALA A 238 -4.79 8.17 3.07
N CYS A 239 -5.77 7.37 3.48
CA CYS A 239 -6.60 7.63 4.64
C CYS A 239 -6.66 6.40 5.57
N ILE A 240 -7.06 6.63 6.82
CA ILE A 240 -7.39 5.55 7.74
C ILE A 240 -8.79 5.06 7.37
N ALA A 241 -8.86 3.85 6.84
CA ALA A 241 -10.11 3.21 6.42
C ALA A 241 -10.84 2.56 7.60
N TRP A 242 -10.09 2.14 8.62
CA TRP A 242 -10.60 1.57 9.86
C TRP A 242 -9.60 1.78 10.99
N SER A 243 -10.08 1.96 12.21
CA SER A 243 -9.24 2.02 13.42
C SER A 243 -10.01 1.50 14.60
N TRP A 244 -9.34 0.77 15.49
CA TRP A 244 -9.92 0.25 16.71
C TRP A 244 -8.90 0.17 17.83
N GLN A 245 -9.38 0.30 19.06
CA GLN A 245 -8.58 0.19 20.27
C GLN A 245 -9.11 -0.95 21.15
N PHE A 246 -8.19 -1.76 21.66
CA PHE A 246 -8.45 -2.88 22.53
C PHE A 246 -7.80 -2.61 23.88
N ASP A 247 -8.58 -2.66 24.94
CA ASP A 247 -8.11 -2.51 26.31
C ASP A 247 -8.25 -3.85 27.02
N LEU A 248 -7.12 -4.49 27.29
CA LEU A 248 -7.06 -5.79 27.96
C LEU A 248 -6.48 -5.65 29.36
N GLN A 249 -6.89 -6.55 30.24
CA GLN A 249 -6.40 -6.66 31.62
C GLN A 249 -5.81 -8.06 31.82
N GLY A 250 -4.64 -8.12 32.44
CA GLY A 250 -3.99 -9.38 32.79
C GLY A 250 -2.49 -9.38 32.51
N PRO A 251 -1.81 -10.48 32.88
CA PRO A 251 -0.41 -10.66 32.56
C PRO A 251 -0.21 -10.86 31.06
N VAL A 252 0.86 -10.29 30.51
CA VAL A 252 1.30 -10.46 29.11
C VAL A 252 1.78 -11.90 28.88
N THR A 253 0.81 -12.76 28.57
CA THR A 253 0.97 -14.20 28.33
C THR A 253 0.62 -14.55 26.89
N ILE A 254 0.97 -15.75 26.45
CA ILE A 254 0.61 -16.27 25.12
C ILE A 254 -0.91 -16.24 24.91
N LEU A 255 -1.70 -16.64 25.92
CA LEU A 255 -3.16 -16.59 25.85
C LEU A 255 -3.69 -15.18 25.57
N LEU A 256 -3.05 -14.15 26.13
CA LEU A 256 -3.43 -12.76 25.88
C LEU A 256 -3.04 -12.30 24.46
N GLN A 257 -1.98 -12.85 23.88
CA GLN A 257 -1.59 -12.62 22.49
C GLN A 257 -2.62 -13.24 21.53
N GLU A 258 -2.96 -14.51 21.75
CA GLU A 258 -3.98 -15.25 20.98
C GLU A 258 -5.34 -14.54 21.04
N GLN A 259 -5.78 -14.14 22.24
CA GLN A 259 -7.04 -13.42 22.43
C GLN A 259 -7.05 -12.09 21.66
N LEU A 260 -6.01 -11.26 21.81
CA LEU A 260 -5.92 -9.98 21.11
C LEU A 260 -5.93 -10.18 19.58
N ALA A 261 -5.16 -11.15 19.09
CA ALA A 261 -5.10 -11.42 17.65
C ALA A 261 -6.45 -11.90 17.10
N ALA A 262 -7.16 -12.76 17.84
CA ALA A 262 -8.50 -13.21 17.50
C ALA A 262 -9.50 -12.06 17.44
N ASP A 263 -9.51 -11.19 18.46
CA ASP A 263 -10.42 -10.03 18.52
C ASP A 263 -10.18 -9.07 17.36
N VAL A 264 -8.92 -8.79 17.02
CA VAL A 264 -8.55 -7.97 15.87
C VAL A 264 -9.02 -8.61 14.56
N CYS A 265 -8.81 -9.92 14.40
CA CYS A 265 -9.24 -10.66 13.21
C CYS A 265 -10.77 -10.59 13.02
N VAL A 266 -11.53 -10.81 14.09
CA VAL A 266 -13.00 -10.69 14.08
C VAL A 266 -13.44 -9.29 13.68
N GLN A 267 -12.85 -8.24 14.25
CA GLN A 267 -13.21 -6.86 13.87
C GLN A 267 -12.90 -6.55 12.40
N LEU A 268 -11.79 -7.05 11.88
CA LEU A 268 -11.44 -6.88 10.47
C LEU A 268 -12.40 -7.66 9.56
N GLN A 269 -12.78 -8.89 9.92
CA GLN A 269 -13.80 -9.65 9.19
C GLN A 269 -15.15 -8.90 9.18
N ILE A 270 -15.57 -8.30 10.30
CA ILE A 270 -16.78 -7.46 10.37
C ILE A 270 -16.65 -6.25 9.44
N TYR A 271 -15.50 -5.58 9.44
CA TYR A 271 -15.25 -4.43 8.57
C TYR A 271 -15.35 -4.83 7.08
N PHE A 272 -14.65 -5.89 6.67
CA PHE A 272 -14.64 -6.35 5.28
C PHE A 272 -15.96 -7.00 4.83
N SER A 273 -16.72 -7.60 5.74
CA SER A 273 -18.05 -8.15 5.43
C SER A 273 -19.11 -7.06 5.27
N ARG A 274 -19.09 -6.00 6.09
CA ARG A 274 -19.99 -4.84 5.92
C ARG A 274 -19.65 -3.99 4.69
N ALA A 275 -18.39 -4.03 4.26
CA ALA A 275 -17.97 -3.46 2.99
C ALA A 275 -18.39 -4.31 1.77
N SER A 276 -18.96 -5.50 1.98
CA SER A 276 -19.56 -6.34 0.94
C SER A 276 -21.09 -6.27 1.05
N PRO A 277 -21.84 -6.10 -0.06
CA PRO A 277 -23.30 -6.20 0.00
C PRO A 277 -23.73 -7.64 0.32
N PRO A 278 -24.93 -7.83 0.92
CA PRO A 278 -25.47 -9.17 1.14
C PRO A 278 -25.60 -9.87 -0.21
N VAL A 279 -25.10 -11.10 -0.29
CA VAL A 279 -25.34 -11.97 -1.44
C VAL A 279 -26.84 -12.23 -1.48
N CYS A 280 -27.54 -11.65 -2.45
CA CYS A 280 -28.91 -12.06 -2.73
C CYS A 280 -28.86 -13.50 -3.23
N ASP A 281 -29.22 -14.45 -2.35
CA ASP A 281 -29.63 -15.78 -2.76
C ASP A 281 -30.75 -15.62 -3.79
N THR A 282 -30.52 -16.12 -5.00
CA THR A 282 -31.58 -16.24 -5.99
C THR A 282 -32.45 -17.42 -5.57
N PRO A 283 -33.79 -17.25 -5.46
CA PRO A 283 -34.66 -18.37 -5.14
C PRO A 283 -34.63 -19.34 -6.33
N SER A 284 -34.32 -20.59 -6.04
CA SER A 284 -34.42 -21.69 -6.99
C SER A 284 -35.88 -21.80 -7.46
N LEU A 285 -36.08 -21.74 -8.78
CA LEU A 285 -37.34 -22.09 -9.43
C LEU A 285 -37.66 -23.57 -9.25
#